data_AF-A0A4Q0MB44-F1
#
_entry.id   AF-A0A4Q0MB44-F1
#
_cell.length_a   1.000
_cell.length_b   1.000
_cell.length_c   1.000
_cell.angle_alpha   90.00
_cell.angle_beta   90.00
_cell.angle_gamma   90.00
#
_symmetry.space_group_name_H-M   'P 1'
#
loop_
_entity.id
_entity.type
_entity.pdbx_description
1 polymer ?
#
loop_
_entity_poly.entity_id
_entity_poly.type
_entity_poly.pdbx_seq_one_letter_code
_entity_poly.pdbx_strand_id
1 'polypeptide(L)'
;MKINIFLGAAMAVFFFAACKKDNPLIEQPTTVKEDPLEYATDSISYSIDGTTYNLSKFSSFYSSSNRQPHSKVDSIVKNSYYISGLKDSVLYSRTYGIYNDQNKVDIIFIKTYAKASMVQALILRPKDVMDLFTVGSRNYAIDYGRDNIQNGIALRFSDGFKTYGSESFREPPKLSPDAQKYSKFEITSMEKLNSGTYILEAKFNAMVFNENNESKKIENGYLRLVMSYIDFAL
;
A
#
# COMPACT_ATOMS: atom_id res chain seq x y z
N MET A 1 79.14 -28.47 -51.77
CA MET A 1 78.95 -29.78 -51.11
C MET A 1 77.53 -30.26 -51.39
N LYS A 2 77.40 -31.50 -51.88
CA LYS A 2 76.14 -32.20 -52.14
C LYS A 2 75.61 -32.83 -50.85
N ILE A 3 74.29 -33.04 -50.74
CA ILE A 3 73.62 -34.36 -50.54
C ILE A 3 72.09 -34.12 -50.36
N ASN A 4 71.31 -34.69 -51.28
CA ASN A 4 69.90 -35.07 -51.10
C ASN A 4 69.83 -36.44 -50.41
N ILE A 5 68.77 -36.75 -49.65
CA ILE A 5 68.09 -38.07 -49.48
C ILE A 5 67.00 -37.86 -48.40
N PHE A 6 65.71 -37.86 -48.75
CA PHE A 6 64.78 -39.02 -48.78
C PHE A 6 64.47 -39.66 -47.40
N LEU A 7 63.21 -39.47 -46.98
CA LEU A 7 62.27 -40.49 -46.49
C LEU A 7 62.78 -41.61 -45.55
N GLY A 8 62.20 -41.65 -44.35
CA GLY A 8 62.24 -42.80 -43.44
C GLY A 8 61.59 -42.44 -42.11
N ALA A 9 60.27 -42.51 -42.01
CA ALA A 9 59.55 -43.64 -41.43
C ALA A 9 59.21 -43.40 -39.94
N ALA A 10 57.90 -43.20 -39.72
CA ALA A 10 57.11 -43.71 -38.61
C ALA A 10 57.73 -43.70 -37.19
N MET A 11 57.27 -42.75 -36.37
CA MET A 11 57.03 -42.83 -34.90
C MET A 11 57.00 -41.38 -34.41
N ALA A 12 55.85 -40.71 -34.42
CA ALA A 12 55.00 -40.73 -33.25
C ALA A 12 53.56 -40.33 -33.62
N VAL A 13 52.84 -41.25 -34.28
CA VAL A 13 51.40 -41.37 -34.12
C VAL A 13 51.19 -42.04 -32.77
N PHE A 14 51.27 -41.32 -31.64
CA PHE A 14 50.86 -41.84 -30.32
C PHE A 14 50.69 -40.77 -29.23
N PHE A 15 50.16 -39.57 -29.53
CA PHE A 15 49.64 -38.68 -28.47
C PHE A 15 48.28 -38.05 -28.79
N PHE A 16 47.45 -38.74 -29.58
CA PHE A 16 46.00 -38.54 -29.57
C PHE A 16 45.34 -39.58 -28.65
N ALA A 17 45.53 -39.43 -27.34
CA ALA A 17 44.73 -40.14 -26.33
C ALA A 17 44.92 -39.49 -24.93
N ALA A 18 44.46 -38.25 -24.76
CA ALA A 18 44.11 -37.74 -23.43
C ALA A 18 43.03 -36.67 -23.57
N CYS A 19 41.78 -37.13 -23.73
CA CYS A 19 40.62 -36.35 -23.33
C CYS A 19 40.78 -35.93 -21.87
N LYS A 20 41.11 -34.66 -21.64
CA LYS A 20 40.41 -33.89 -20.62
C LYS A 20 39.69 -32.76 -21.32
N LYS A 21 38.44 -33.05 -21.67
CA LYS A 21 37.46 -32.04 -22.05
C LYS A 21 37.01 -31.38 -20.75
N ASP A 22 37.90 -30.60 -20.15
CA ASP A 22 37.52 -29.62 -19.14
C ASP A 22 36.90 -28.46 -19.92
N ASN A 23 35.67 -28.69 -20.40
CA ASN A 23 34.79 -27.58 -20.67
C ASN A 23 34.68 -26.83 -19.34
N PRO A 24 35.11 -25.56 -19.23
CA PRO A 24 34.55 -24.74 -18.19
C PRO A 24 33.05 -24.81 -18.42
N LEU A 25 32.33 -25.37 -17.45
CA LEU A 25 30.92 -25.08 -17.30
C LEU A 25 30.88 -23.56 -17.21
N ILE A 26 30.65 -22.90 -18.33
CA ILE A 26 30.13 -21.54 -18.36
C ILE A 26 28.80 -21.74 -17.63
N GLU A 27 28.79 -21.47 -16.33
CA GLU A 27 27.56 -21.22 -15.61
C GLU A 27 26.85 -20.18 -16.46
N GLN A 28 25.81 -20.62 -17.18
CA GLN A 28 24.91 -19.69 -17.80
C GLN A 28 24.55 -18.72 -16.67
N PRO A 29 24.75 -17.39 -16.84
CA PRO A 29 24.32 -16.46 -15.82
C PRO A 29 22.87 -16.82 -15.56
N THR A 30 22.59 -17.27 -14.34
CA THR A 30 21.25 -17.69 -13.97
C THR A 30 20.43 -16.44 -14.19
N THR A 31 19.68 -16.40 -15.28
CA THR A 31 18.79 -15.29 -15.56
C THR A 31 17.75 -15.40 -14.47
N VAL A 32 18.00 -14.70 -13.36
CA VAL A 32 17.03 -14.52 -12.29
C VAL A 32 15.82 -13.98 -13.02
N LYS A 33 14.80 -14.82 -13.17
CA LYS A 33 13.56 -14.43 -13.80
C LYS A 33 12.99 -13.36 -12.89
N GLU A 34 13.11 -12.09 -13.31
CA GLU A 34 12.53 -10.98 -12.56
C GLU A 34 11.06 -11.25 -12.35
N ASP A 35 10.62 -11.03 -11.12
CA ASP A 35 9.21 -11.15 -10.77
C ASP A 35 8.44 -10.07 -11.55
N PRO A 36 7.39 -10.41 -12.32
CA PRO A 36 6.57 -9.42 -13.01
C PRO A 36 6.03 -8.32 -12.11
N LEU A 37 5.88 -8.58 -10.80
CA LEU A 37 5.47 -7.58 -9.81
C LEU A 37 6.50 -6.46 -9.58
N GLU A 38 7.76 -6.66 -9.99
CA GLU A 38 8.79 -5.61 -9.94
C GLU A 38 8.46 -4.42 -10.86
N TYR A 39 7.57 -4.64 -11.84
CA TYR A 39 7.09 -3.62 -12.77
C TYR A 39 5.65 -3.18 -12.49
N ALA A 40 5.05 -3.68 -11.41
CA ALA A 40 3.70 -3.31 -11.04
C ALA A 40 3.62 -1.83 -10.65
N THR A 41 2.44 -1.26 -10.83
CA THR A 41 2.09 0.06 -10.30
C THR A 41 0.91 -0.08 -9.34
N ASP A 42 0.73 0.93 -8.50
CA ASP A 42 -0.47 1.01 -7.67
C ASP A 42 -1.70 1.01 -8.58
N SER A 43 -2.72 0.30 -8.14
CA SER A 43 -3.98 0.24 -8.87
C SER A 43 -5.14 0.02 -7.92
N ILE A 44 -6.30 0.53 -8.31
CA ILE A 44 -7.55 0.25 -7.64
C ILE A 44 -8.64 0.02 -8.68
N SER A 45 -9.44 -1.01 -8.46
CA SER A 45 -10.60 -1.33 -9.27
C SER A 45 -11.80 -1.59 -8.38
N TYR A 46 -12.99 -1.19 -8.82
CA TYR A 46 -14.24 -1.41 -8.10
C TYR A 46 -15.44 -1.26 -9.03
N SER A 47 -16.61 -1.72 -8.59
CA SER A 47 -17.87 -1.58 -9.33
C SER A 47 -18.91 -0.80 -8.54
N ILE A 48 -19.68 0.02 -9.25
CA ILE A 48 -20.89 0.72 -8.75
C ILE A 48 -21.99 0.47 -9.79
N ASP A 49 -23.14 -0.04 -9.35
CA ASP A 49 -24.31 -0.32 -10.21
C ASP A 49 -23.94 -1.11 -11.49
N GLY A 50 -23.05 -2.10 -11.35
CA GLY A 50 -22.56 -2.94 -12.44
C GLY A 50 -21.49 -2.28 -13.34
N THR A 51 -21.19 -1.00 -13.17
CA THR A 51 -20.13 -0.31 -13.91
C THR A 51 -18.79 -0.43 -13.18
N THR A 52 -17.76 -0.92 -13.87
CA THR A 52 -16.41 -1.10 -13.31
C THR A 52 -15.52 0.11 -13.59
N TYR A 53 -14.86 0.57 -12.55
CA TYR A 53 -13.88 1.65 -12.55
C TYR A 53 -12.49 1.06 -12.30
N ASN A 54 -11.48 1.55 -13.04
CA ASN A 54 -10.09 1.15 -12.89
C ASN A 54 -9.21 2.40 -12.90
N LEU A 55 -8.36 2.53 -11.89
CA LEU A 55 -7.44 3.66 -11.72
C LEU A 55 -6.03 3.10 -11.48
N SER A 56 -5.08 3.50 -12.31
CA SER A 56 -3.67 3.04 -12.23
C SER A 56 -2.67 4.01 -12.89
N LYS A 57 -3.12 5.22 -13.26
CA LYS A 57 -2.33 6.14 -14.10
C LYS A 57 -1.23 6.83 -13.29
N PHE A 58 -1.58 7.28 -12.10
CA PHE A 58 -0.66 7.93 -11.19
C PHE A 58 -1.05 7.54 -9.76
N SER A 59 -0.04 7.18 -8.99
CA SER A 59 -0.20 6.94 -7.57
C SER A 59 1.12 7.19 -6.85
N SER A 60 1.00 7.66 -5.63
CA SER A 60 2.08 7.66 -4.66
C SER A 60 1.45 7.79 -3.28
N PHE A 61 2.16 7.28 -2.28
CA PHE A 61 2.03 7.77 -0.92
C PHE A 61 2.00 9.31 -0.96
N TYR A 62 0.87 9.90 -0.58
CA TYR A 62 0.65 11.34 -0.73
C TYR A 62 0.81 12.08 0.59
N SER A 63 0.43 11.46 1.71
CA SER A 63 0.57 12.09 3.01
C SER A 63 0.54 11.12 4.19
N SER A 64 1.17 11.53 5.28
CA SER A 64 0.90 11.02 6.61
C SER A 64 0.29 12.13 7.47
N SER A 65 -0.55 11.77 8.44
CA SER A 65 -1.19 12.75 9.31
C SER A 65 -1.31 12.28 10.75
N ASN A 66 -1.34 13.24 11.66
CA ASN A 66 -1.61 13.04 13.07
C ASN A 66 -2.91 13.73 13.43
N ARG A 67 -3.79 13.01 14.11
CA ARG A 67 -5.02 13.56 14.68
C ARG A 67 -5.12 13.20 16.16
N GLN A 68 -5.93 13.98 16.86
CA GLN A 68 -6.22 13.77 18.27
C GLN A 68 -7.26 12.63 18.40
N PRO A 69 -6.90 11.45 18.95
CA PRO A 69 -7.85 10.37 19.13
C PRO A 69 -8.89 10.69 20.23
N HIS A 70 -10.09 10.14 20.08
CA HIS A 70 -11.25 10.41 20.94
C HIS A 70 -11.54 11.91 21.11
N SER A 71 -11.49 12.64 20.00
CA SER A 71 -11.79 14.06 19.97
C SER A 71 -13.25 14.32 20.37
N LYS A 72 -13.46 15.25 21.29
CA LYS A 72 -14.78 15.70 21.74
C LYS A 72 -14.80 17.21 21.97
N VAL A 73 -15.95 17.84 21.80
CA VAL A 73 -16.13 19.25 22.11
C VAL A 73 -16.30 19.41 23.62
N ASP A 74 -15.39 20.13 24.26
CA ASP A 74 -15.49 20.46 25.69
C ASP A 74 -16.34 21.71 25.91
N SER A 75 -16.17 22.73 25.06
CA SER A 75 -16.93 23.98 25.12
C SER A 75 -16.95 24.71 23.79
N ILE A 76 -17.92 25.62 23.64
CA ILE A 76 -18.04 26.52 22.49
C ILE A 76 -18.07 27.96 23.04
N VAL A 77 -17.08 28.78 22.69
CA VAL A 77 -17.01 30.19 23.10
C VAL A 77 -16.85 31.07 21.86
N LYS A 78 -17.78 31.99 21.62
CA LYS A 78 -17.77 32.91 20.46
C LYS A 78 -17.52 32.16 19.13
N ASN A 79 -18.27 31.08 18.89
CA ASN A 79 -18.15 30.17 17.73
C ASN A 79 -16.79 29.43 17.59
N SER A 80 -15.93 29.49 18.61
CA SER A 80 -14.70 28.70 18.68
C SER A 80 -14.96 27.41 19.46
N TYR A 81 -14.55 26.29 18.88
CA TYR A 81 -14.72 24.96 19.48
C TYR A 81 -13.42 24.58 20.19
N TYR A 82 -13.53 24.26 21.49
CA TYR A 82 -12.43 23.72 22.27
C TYR A 82 -12.57 22.22 22.32
N ILE A 83 -11.55 21.51 21.82
CA ILE A 83 -11.59 20.07 21.60
C ILE A 83 -10.51 19.41 22.45
N SER A 84 -10.90 18.39 23.22
CA SER A 84 -9.95 17.48 23.90
C SER A 84 -10.05 16.08 23.34
N GLY A 85 -9.07 15.24 23.70
CA GLY A 85 -9.07 13.81 23.45
C GLY A 85 -8.02 13.10 24.30
N LEU A 86 -7.65 11.87 23.93
CA LEU A 86 -6.62 11.11 24.66
C LEU A 86 -5.23 11.74 24.51
N LYS A 87 -4.68 12.27 25.59
CA LYS A 87 -3.42 13.05 25.58
C LYS A 87 -2.18 12.22 25.25
N ASP A 88 -2.15 10.95 25.67
CA ASP A 88 -0.97 10.10 25.54
C ASP A 88 -0.97 9.24 24.26
N SER A 89 -1.93 9.51 23.37
CA SER A 89 -2.12 8.77 22.12
C SER A 89 -2.20 9.72 20.93
N VAL A 90 -1.93 9.18 19.75
CA VAL A 90 -2.06 9.85 18.47
C VAL A 90 -2.74 8.91 17.49
N LEU A 91 -3.76 9.39 16.79
CA LEU A 91 -4.30 8.70 15.62
C LEU A 91 -3.38 9.05 14.45
N TYR A 92 -2.60 8.08 14.01
CA TYR A 92 -1.71 8.20 12.86
C TYR A 92 -2.39 7.62 11.63
N SER A 93 -2.26 8.31 10.50
CA SER A 93 -2.80 7.83 9.23
C SER A 93 -1.80 7.92 8.10
N ARG A 94 -1.90 7.01 7.14
CA ARG A 94 -1.24 7.09 5.83
C ARG A 94 -2.25 7.09 4.71
N THR A 95 -2.09 8.03 3.78
CA THR A 95 -2.99 8.22 2.65
C THR A 95 -2.27 7.94 1.34
N TYR A 96 -2.85 7.03 0.56
CA TYR A 96 -2.45 6.70 -0.80
C TYR A 96 -3.55 7.21 -1.74
N GLY A 97 -3.17 8.05 -2.70
CA GLY A 97 -4.10 8.60 -3.68
C GLY A 97 -3.87 7.97 -5.05
N ILE A 98 -4.82 7.18 -5.53
CA ILE A 98 -4.74 6.52 -6.84
C ILE A 98 -5.71 7.23 -7.78
N TYR A 99 -5.22 7.71 -8.92
CA TYR A 99 -6.03 8.50 -9.85
C TYR A 99 -5.76 8.21 -11.32
N ASN A 100 -6.74 8.59 -12.14
CA ASN A 100 -6.61 8.77 -13.58
C ASN A 100 -7.03 10.21 -13.93
N ASP A 101 -7.26 10.50 -15.22
CA ASP A 101 -7.57 11.87 -15.66
C ASP A 101 -8.92 12.39 -15.14
N GLN A 102 -9.83 11.52 -14.72
CA GLN A 102 -11.20 11.87 -14.34
C GLN A 102 -11.54 11.55 -12.89
N ASN A 103 -10.90 10.55 -12.30
CA ASN A 103 -11.28 9.97 -11.02
C ASN A 103 -10.08 9.85 -10.10
N LYS A 104 -10.33 10.01 -8.80
CA LYS A 104 -9.36 9.78 -7.73
C LYS A 104 -10.02 9.03 -6.58
N VAL A 105 -9.28 8.08 -6.02
CA VAL A 105 -9.61 7.43 -4.75
C VAL A 105 -8.45 7.60 -3.78
N ASP A 106 -8.74 8.16 -2.61
CA ASP A 106 -7.84 8.18 -1.47
C ASP A 106 -8.16 6.99 -0.54
N ILE A 107 -7.15 6.17 -0.27
CA ILE A 107 -7.19 5.06 0.69
C ILE A 107 -6.38 5.48 1.90
N ILE A 108 -6.99 5.42 3.08
CA ILE A 108 -6.43 5.95 4.31
C ILE A 108 -6.32 4.80 5.32
N PHE A 109 -5.10 4.39 5.63
CA PHE A 109 -4.81 3.43 6.70
C PHE A 109 -4.68 4.17 8.02
N ILE A 110 -5.41 3.74 9.04
CA ILE A 110 -5.61 4.49 10.28
C ILE A 110 -5.32 3.58 11.48
N LYS A 111 -4.44 4.03 12.38
CA LYS A 111 -4.22 3.36 13.65
C LYS A 111 -3.81 4.36 14.74
N THR A 112 -4.38 4.15 15.93
CA THR A 112 -4.02 4.88 17.14
C THR A 112 -2.83 4.22 17.80
N TYR A 113 -1.81 5.02 18.10
CA TYR A 113 -0.60 4.62 18.79
C TYR A 113 -0.44 5.40 20.09
N ALA A 114 0.15 4.76 21.10
CA ALA A 114 0.65 5.47 22.26
C ALA A 114 1.85 6.34 21.85
N LYS A 115 1.95 7.57 22.34
CA LYS A 115 3.08 8.47 22.00
C LYS A 115 4.45 7.85 22.33
N ALA A 116 4.53 7.03 23.36
CA ALA A 116 5.75 6.31 23.75
C ALA A 116 6.25 5.28 22.71
N SER A 117 5.35 4.76 21.85
CA SER A 117 5.71 3.86 20.75
C SER A 117 5.99 4.59 19.43
N MET A 118 6.06 5.92 19.47
CA MET A 118 6.32 6.77 18.30
C MET A 118 7.72 7.38 18.33
N VAL A 119 8.14 7.90 17.18
CA VAL A 119 9.36 8.68 16.98
C VAL A 119 8.95 10.04 16.41
N GLN A 120 9.57 11.11 16.88
CA GLN A 120 9.37 12.45 16.34
C GLN A 120 10.13 12.62 15.03
N ALA A 121 9.41 12.98 13.96
CA ALA A 121 9.94 13.46 12.69
C ALA A 121 9.29 14.81 12.36
N LEU A 122 8.90 15.06 11.10
CA LEU A 122 8.01 16.20 10.77
C LEU A 122 6.66 16.09 11.49
N ILE A 123 6.17 14.86 11.66
CA ILE A 123 5.04 14.48 12.51
C ILE A 123 5.48 13.31 13.42
N LEU A 124 4.70 12.97 14.46
CA LEU A 124 4.93 11.71 15.17
C LEU A 124 4.60 10.54 14.25
N ARG A 125 5.53 9.61 14.10
CA ARG A 125 5.34 8.36 13.35
C ARG A 125 5.52 7.14 14.26
N PRO A 126 4.82 6.02 14.04
CA PRO A 126 5.07 4.81 14.80
C PRO A 126 6.49 4.30 14.55
N LYS A 127 7.11 3.68 15.57
CA LYS A 127 8.41 2.99 15.44
C LYS A 127 8.35 1.85 14.42
N ASP A 128 7.21 1.16 14.38
CA ASP A 128 6.89 0.15 13.39
C ASP A 128 5.69 0.62 12.57
N VAL A 129 5.96 1.13 11.37
CA VAL A 129 4.92 1.59 10.46
C VAL A 129 4.26 0.43 9.69
N MET A 130 4.92 -0.74 9.64
CA MET A 130 4.41 -1.92 8.94
C MET A 130 3.18 -2.49 9.63
N ASP A 131 3.03 -2.22 10.92
CA ASP A 131 1.84 -2.55 11.72
C ASP A 131 0.52 -1.97 11.16
N LEU A 132 0.56 -0.85 10.41
CA LEU A 132 -0.62 -0.35 9.68
C LEU A 132 -1.08 -1.32 8.57
N PHE A 133 -0.16 -2.11 8.02
CA PHE A 133 -0.34 -2.90 6.81
C PHE A 133 -0.44 -4.41 7.07
N THR A 134 -0.54 -4.83 8.34
CA THR A 134 -0.70 -6.25 8.73
C THR A 134 -1.85 -6.92 7.95
N VAL A 135 -1.58 -8.10 7.41
CA VAL A 135 -2.56 -8.92 6.65
C VAL A 135 -3.76 -9.26 7.52
N GLY A 136 -4.96 -9.17 6.94
CA GLY A 136 -6.21 -9.53 7.60
C GLY A 136 -7.34 -8.52 7.40
N SER A 137 -8.47 -8.81 8.03
CA SER A 137 -9.68 -8.00 7.97
C SER A 137 -9.52 -6.69 8.76
N ARG A 138 -10.02 -5.59 8.19
CA ARG A 138 -9.98 -4.24 8.75
C ARG A 138 -11.39 -3.66 8.78
N ASN A 139 -11.68 -2.93 9.85
CA ASN A 139 -12.92 -2.16 9.97
C ASN A 139 -12.82 -0.87 9.15
N TYR A 140 -13.96 -0.31 8.79
CA TYR A 140 -14.01 1.06 8.28
C TYR A 140 -14.12 2.05 9.44
N ALA A 141 -13.24 3.04 9.49
CA ALA A 141 -13.25 4.08 10.50
C ALA A 141 -14.27 5.18 10.12
N ILE A 142 -15.53 4.97 10.47
CA ILE A 142 -16.65 5.83 10.05
C ILE A 142 -16.62 7.24 10.65
N ASP A 143 -15.81 7.45 11.69
CA ASP A 143 -15.64 8.69 12.44
C ASP A 143 -14.28 9.36 12.19
N TYR A 144 -13.56 8.89 11.16
CA TYR A 144 -12.26 9.45 10.79
C TYR A 144 -12.36 10.95 10.50
N GLY A 145 -11.48 11.72 11.12
CA GLY A 145 -11.38 13.17 10.98
C GLY A 145 -12.20 13.98 11.98
N ARG A 146 -13.23 13.38 12.60
CA ARG A 146 -14.06 14.02 13.64
C ARG A 146 -13.71 13.51 15.03
N ASP A 147 -14.30 12.39 15.44
CA ASP A 147 -14.14 11.80 16.78
C ASP A 147 -12.85 10.96 16.88
N ASN A 148 -12.34 10.40 15.77
CA ASN A 148 -11.04 9.71 15.70
C ASN A 148 -10.91 8.56 16.75
N ILE A 149 -11.96 7.78 16.94
CA ILE A 149 -12.03 6.66 17.87
C ILE A 149 -11.59 5.37 17.17
N GLN A 150 -11.98 5.18 15.91
CA GLN A 150 -11.82 3.89 15.24
C GLN A 150 -10.48 3.78 14.49
N ASN A 151 -9.84 2.62 14.65
CA ASN A 151 -8.76 2.18 13.78
C ASN A 151 -9.35 1.48 12.55
N GLY A 152 -8.60 1.41 11.46
CA GLY A 152 -8.99 0.67 10.27
C GLY A 152 -8.70 1.43 8.99
N ILE A 153 -9.68 1.46 8.08
CA ILE A 153 -9.57 2.06 6.75
C ILE A 153 -10.61 3.15 6.58
N ALA A 154 -10.25 4.22 5.89
CA ALA A 154 -11.21 5.16 5.32
C ALA A 154 -10.96 5.32 3.82
N LEU A 155 -12.03 5.42 3.04
CA LEU A 155 -11.97 5.69 1.61
C LEU A 155 -12.65 7.03 1.32
N ARG A 156 -12.09 7.78 0.37
CA ARG A 156 -12.67 9.00 -0.17
C ARG A 156 -12.51 9.03 -1.68
N PHE A 157 -13.58 9.38 -2.37
CA PHE A 157 -13.67 9.45 -3.82
C PHE A 157 -13.73 10.91 -4.28
N SER A 158 -13.27 11.20 -5.49
CA SER A 158 -13.27 12.55 -6.07
C SER A 158 -14.66 13.15 -6.25
N ASP A 159 -15.71 12.32 -6.35
CA ASP A 159 -17.11 12.75 -6.47
C ASP A 159 -17.75 13.10 -5.11
N GLY A 160 -16.97 13.13 -4.03
CA GLY A 160 -17.40 13.53 -2.68
C GLY A 160 -17.96 12.39 -1.84
N PHE A 161 -18.06 11.17 -2.38
CA PHE A 161 -18.45 10.00 -1.60
C PHE A 161 -17.29 9.49 -0.72
N LYS A 162 -17.61 9.04 0.50
CA LYS A 162 -16.63 8.57 1.49
C LYS A 162 -17.23 7.53 2.43
N THR A 163 -16.39 6.70 3.05
CA THR A 163 -16.84 5.69 4.03
C THR A 163 -17.07 6.24 5.43
N TYR A 164 -16.75 7.51 5.66
CA TYR A 164 -16.78 8.19 6.95
C TYR A 164 -17.64 9.46 6.90
N GLY A 165 -18.08 9.93 8.07
CA GLY A 165 -19.00 11.05 8.18
C GLY A 165 -18.35 12.42 7.93
N SER A 166 -19.10 13.48 8.27
CA SER A 166 -18.56 14.84 8.32
C SER A 166 -17.37 14.89 9.30
N GLU A 167 -16.31 15.61 8.94
CA GLU A 167 -15.15 15.85 9.81
C GLU A 167 -15.41 17.00 10.80
N SER A 168 -16.53 17.71 10.64
CA SER A 168 -16.86 18.91 11.39
C SER A 168 -17.65 18.62 12.66
N PHE A 169 -17.24 19.23 13.77
CA PHE A 169 -18.03 19.25 15.00
C PHE A 169 -19.24 20.20 14.94
N ARG A 170 -19.37 21.02 13.89
CA ARG A 170 -20.55 21.87 13.67
C ARG A 170 -21.76 21.08 13.20
N GLU A 171 -21.53 19.86 12.70
CA GLU A 171 -22.57 18.97 12.23
C GLU A 171 -22.67 17.76 13.17
N PRO A 172 -23.88 17.24 13.43
CA PRO A 172 -24.03 15.99 14.17
C PRO A 172 -23.41 14.82 13.37
N PRO A 173 -22.94 13.76 14.04
CA PRO A 173 -22.49 12.56 13.33
C PRO A 173 -23.68 11.94 12.58
N LYS A 174 -23.55 11.77 11.27
CA LYS A 174 -24.63 11.26 10.39
C LYS A 174 -24.60 9.74 10.22
N LEU A 175 -23.42 9.12 10.33
CA LEU A 175 -23.27 7.68 10.12
C LEU A 175 -23.48 6.90 11.42
N SER A 176 -24.37 5.91 11.38
CA SER A 176 -24.55 4.96 12.48
C SER A 176 -23.43 3.91 12.49
N PRO A 177 -23.20 3.21 13.62
CA PRO A 177 -22.27 2.07 13.66
C PRO A 177 -22.56 0.98 12.63
N ASP A 178 -23.82 0.84 12.22
CA ASP A 178 -24.26 -0.16 11.23
C ASP A 178 -24.08 0.30 9.77
N ALA A 179 -23.61 1.53 9.52
CA ALA A 179 -23.43 2.07 8.17
C ALA A 179 -22.54 1.19 7.28
N GLN A 180 -21.67 0.37 7.90
CA GLN A 180 -20.73 -0.52 7.24
C GLN A 180 -21.00 -2.00 7.56
N LYS A 181 -22.21 -2.36 8.03
CA LYS A 181 -22.56 -3.73 8.51
C LYS A 181 -22.28 -4.84 7.49
N TYR A 182 -22.43 -4.55 6.20
CA TYR A 182 -22.18 -5.51 5.11
C TYR A 182 -20.91 -5.18 4.31
N SER A 183 -20.05 -4.35 4.88
CA SER A 183 -18.83 -3.87 4.26
C SER A 183 -17.62 -4.52 4.90
N LYS A 184 -16.61 -4.83 4.09
CA LYS A 184 -15.39 -5.51 4.48
C LYS A 184 -14.22 -4.89 3.73
N PHE A 185 -13.13 -4.66 4.43
CA PHE A 185 -11.82 -4.44 3.83
C PHE A 185 -10.88 -5.52 4.34
N GLU A 186 -10.13 -6.16 3.47
CA GLU A 186 -9.20 -7.23 3.83
C GLU A 186 -7.89 -7.05 3.07
N ILE A 187 -6.81 -6.83 3.82
CA ILE A 187 -5.46 -6.93 3.27
C ILE A 187 -5.19 -8.41 3.08
N THR A 188 -5.06 -8.85 1.83
CA THR A 188 -4.92 -10.26 1.46
C THR A 188 -3.47 -10.71 1.40
N SER A 189 -2.56 -9.79 1.06
CA SER A 189 -1.12 -10.08 0.96
C SER A 189 -0.29 -8.83 1.27
N MET A 190 0.91 -9.08 1.78
CA MET A 190 1.95 -8.08 1.98
C MET A 190 3.29 -8.79 1.73
N GLU A 191 3.79 -8.69 0.51
CA GLU A 191 4.98 -9.41 0.04
C GLU A 191 6.16 -8.46 -0.14
N LYS A 192 7.36 -8.90 0.23
CA LYS A 192 8.59 -8.16 -0.06
C LYS A 192 9.29 -8.81 -1.25
N LEU A 193 9.47 -8.06 -2.32
CA LEU A 193 10.18 -8.50 -3.52
C LEU A 193 11.70 -8.46 -3.30
N ASN A 194 12.44 -9.07 -4.22
CA ASN A 194 13.91 -9.11 -4.17
C ASN A 194 14.53 -7.72 -4.26
N SER A 195 13.89 -6.79 -4.98
CA SER A 195 14.28 -5.37 -5.00
C SER A 195 14.16 -4.66 -3.64
N GLY A 196 13.46 -5.26 -2.68
CA GLY A 196 13.10 -4.64 -1.40
C GLY A 196 11.80 -3.83 -1.44
N THR A 197 11.15 -3.75 -2.59
CA THR A 197 9.80 -3.20 -2.76
C THR A 197 8.78 -4.10 -2.07
N TYR A 198 7.76 -3.50 -1.46
CA TYR A 198 6.65 -4.22 -0.85
C TYR A 198 5.40 -4.10 -1.71
N ILE A 199 4.73 -5.22 -1.95
CA ILE A 199 3.45 -5.29 -2.65
C ILE A 199 2.37 -5.62 -1.64
N LEU A 200 1.45 -4.68 -1.44
CA LEU A 200 0.22 -4.90 -0.68
C LEU A 200 -0.92 -5.12 -1.66
N GLU A 201 -1.68 -6.19 -1.45
CA GLU A 201 -2.95 -6.39 -2.13
C GLU A 201 -4.08 -6.48 -1.12
N ALA A 202 -5.23 -5.92 -1.47
CA ALA A 202 -6.42 -5.97 -0.66
C ALA A 202 -7.68 -6.13 -1.50
N LYS A 203 -8.72 -6.69 -0.87
CA LYS A 203 -10.07 -6.79 -1.43
C LYS A 203 -11.04 -6.04 -0.54
N PHE A 204 -12.04 -5.42 -1.13
CA PHE A 204 -13.00 -4.64 -0.36
C PHE A 204 -14.38 -4.54 -1.02
N ASN A 205 -15.37 -4.30 -0.17
CA ASN A 205 -16.65 -3.71 -0.53
C ASN A 205 -16.99 -2.65 0.54
N ALA A 206 -17.78 -1.64 0.17
CA ALA A 206 -18.02 -0.51 1.04
C ALA A 206 -19.40 0.10 0.78
N MET A 207 -20.03 0.63 1.82
CA MET A 207 -21.03 1.67 1.64
C MET A 207 -20.32 3.01 1.70
N VAL A 208 -20.60 3.88 0.73
CA VAL A 208 -20.04 5.23 0.69
C VAL A 208 -21.17 6.24 0.70
N PHE A 209 -20.92 7.38 1.35
CA PHE A 209 -21.91 8.41 1.61
C PHE A 209 -21.38 9.78 1.21
N ASN A 210 -22.27 10.68 0.78
CA ASN A 210 -21.95 12.08 0.57
C ASN A 210 -22.57 12.97 1.67
N GLU A 211 -22.35 14.28 1.58
CA GLU A 211 -22.85 15.25 2.58
C GLU A 211 -24.39 15.34 2.64
N ASN A 212 -25.06 14.97 1.54
CA ASN A 212 -26.52 14.89 1.44
C ASN A 212 -27.10 13.56 1.97
N ASN A 213 -26.25 12.70 2.52
CA ASN A 213 -26.61 11.36 3.02
C ASN A 213 -27.11 10.41 1.92
N GLU A 214 -26.80 10.70 0.66
CA GLU A 214 -26.95 9.74 -0.43
C GLU A 214 -25.89 8.66 -0.27
N SER A 215 -26.24 7.43 -0.62
CA SER A 215 -25.33 6.29 -0.46
C SER A 215 -25.16 5.51 -1.77
N LYS A 216 -23.96 4.97 -1.98
CA LYS A 216 -23.64 4.04 -3.05
C LYS A 216 -22.99 2.80 -2.46
N LYS A 217 -23.22 1.66 -3.11
CA LYS A 217 -22.53 0.42 -2.78
C LYS A 217 -21.36 0.24 -3.71
N ILE A 218 -20.18 0.08 -3.12
CA ILE A 218 -18.96 -0.33 -3.81
C ILE A 218 -18.83 -1.84 -3.71
N GLU A 219 -18.68 -2.50 -4.85
CA GLU A 219 -18.55 -3.95 -4.96
C GLU A 219 -17.26 -4.33 -5.69
N ASN A 220 -16.82 -5.58 -5.52
CA ASN A 220 -15.67 -6.16 -6.22
C ASN A 220 -14.40 -5.29 -6.15
N GLY A 221 -14.20 -4.61 -5.02
CA GLY A 221 -13.06 -3.74 -4.80
C GLY A 221 -11.78 -4.56 -4.72
N TYR A 222 -10.76 -4.12 -5.45
CA TYR A 222 -9.40 -4.63 -5.38
C TYR A 222 -8.42 -3.46 -5.37
N LEU A 223 -7.40 -3.57 -4.54
CA LEU A 223 -6.35 -2.58 -4.35
C LEU A 223 -5.00 -3.27 -4.46
N ARG A 224 -4.07 -2.66 -5.18
CA ARG A 224 -2.64 -2.94 -5.13
C ARG A 224 -1.89 -1.66 -4.79
N LEU A 225 -0.98 -1.75 -3.83
CA LEU A 225 0.00 -0.71 -3.53
C LEU A 225 1.41 -1.28 -3.65
N VAL A 226 2.27 -0.54 -4.31
CA VAL A 226 3.70 -0.79 -4.55
C VAL A 226 4.46 0.21 -3.70
N MET A 227 4.97 -0.25 -2.57
CA MET A 227 5.58 0.58 -1.54
C MET A 227 7.09 0.36 -1.52
N SER A 228 7.82 1.42 -1.82
CA SER A 228 9.28 1.45 -1.70
C SER A 228 9.70 1.60 -0.24
N TYR A 229 10.98 1.30 0.06
CA TYR A 229 11.55 1.56 1.38
C TYR A 229 11.43 3.03 1.81
N ILE A 230 11.51 3.96 0.86
CA ILE A 230 11.40 5.40 1.10
C ILE A 230 10.01 5.74 1.65
N ASP A 231 8.98 5.04 1.18
CA ASP A 231 7.62 5.24 1.68
C ASP A 231 7.52 4.93 3.17
N PHE A 232 8.37 4.07 3.75
CA PHE A 232 8.38 3.79 5.20
C PHE A 232 9.30 4.72 6.00
N ALA A 233 10.21 5.42 5.33
CA ALA A 233 11.14 6.36 5.95
C ALA A 233 10.56 7.77 6.14
N LEU A 234 9.48 8.11 5.44
CA LEU A 234 8.76 9.40 5.50
C LEU A 234 7.51 9.32 6.38
#